data_AF-A0A1N7N5K3-F1
#
_entry.id   AF-A0A1N7N5K3-F1
#
_cell.length_a   1.000
_cell.length_b   1.000
_cell.length_c   1.000
_cell.angle_alpha   90.00
_cell.angle_beta   90.00
_cell.angle_gamma   90.00
#
_symmetry.space_group_name_H-M   'P 1'
#
loop_
_entity.id
_entity.type
_entity.pdbx_description
1 polymer ?
#
loop_
_entity_poly.entity_id
_entity_poly.type
_entity_poly.pdbx_seq_one_letter_code
_entity_poly.pdbx_strand_id
1 'polypeptide(L)'
;MTEHECDMLLTLQWPAVVRWAKRQEEAWIKGFALSIAGKGKRQDWLPSPKQERLMRRLIDAQRADDQALLNGEGLIELVED
;
A
#
# COMPACT_ATOMS: atom_id res chain seq x y z
N MET A 1 16.42 4.26 -0.22
CA MET A 1 16.24 3.19 -1.22
C MET A 1 17.00 3.54 -2.47
N THR A 2 17.46 2.53 -3.20
CA THR A 2 18.02 2.67 -4.56
C THR A 2 16.90 2.80 -5.61
N GLU A 3 17.26 3.19 -6.83
CA GLU A 3 16.33 3.21 -7.98
C GLU A 3 15.73 1.84 -8.27
N HIS A 4 16.56 0.80 -8.26
CA HIS A 4 16.10 -0.57 -8.47
C HIS A 4 15.12 -1.03 -7.38
N GLU A 5 15.41 -0.72 -6.11
CA GLU A 5 14.49 -1.02 -5.01
C GLU A 5 13.16 -0.26 -5.16
N CYS A 6 13.22 1.01 -5.59
CA CYS A 6 12.04 1.83 -5.82
C CYS A 6 11.17 1.24 -6.94
N ASP A 7 11.79 0.86 -8.06
CA ASP A 7 11.11 0.23 -9.19
C ASP A 7 10.45 -1.10 -8.79
N MET A 8 11.19 -1.98 -8.11
CA MET A 8 10.63 -3.23 -7.61
C MET A 8 9.44 -3.00 -6.68
N LEU A 9 9.53 -2.03 -5.77
CA LEU A 9 8.45 -1.73 -4.83
C LEU A 9 7.22 -1.19 -5.57
N LEU A 10 7.41 -0.22 -6.47
CA LEU A 10 6.33 0.40 -7.24
C LEU A 10 5.66 -0.58 -8.21
N THR A 11 6.43 -1.47 -8.82
CA THR A 11 5.94 -2.41 -9.83
C THR A 11 5.29 -3.64 -9.19
N LEU A 12 5.90 -4.22 -8.15
CA LEU A 12 5.47 -5.51 -7.60
C LEU A 12 4.54 -5.38 -6.39
N GLN A 13 4.75 -4.38 -5.54
CA GLN A 13 4.10 -4.31 -4.21
C GLN A 13 3.05 -3.19 -4.15
N TRP A 14 3.35 -2.02 -4.70
CA TRP A 14 2.49 -0.85 -4.60
C TRP A 14 1.08 -1.01 -5.20
N PRO A 15 0.86 -1.80 -6.28
CA PRO A 15 -0.49 -2.02 -6.78
C PRO A 15 -1.41 -2.70 -5.75
N ALA A 16 -0.88 -3.59 -4.91
CA ALA A 16 -1.64 -4.21 -3.82
C ALA A 16 -1.99 -3.17 -2.74
N VAL A 17 -1.03 -2.34 -2.34
CA VAL A 17 -1.24 -1.22 -1.41
C VAL A 17 -2.31 -0.27 -1.92
N VAL A 18 -2.33 0.08 -3.22
CA VAL A 18 -3.36 0.97 -3.79
C VAL A 18 -4.75 0.34 -3.73
N ARG A 19 -4.89 -0.97 -4.00
CA ARG A 19 -6.18 -1.67 -3.91
C ARG A 19 -6.66 -1.75 -2.46
N TRP A 20 -5.77 -2.08 -1.54
CA TRP A 20 -6.03 -2.11 -0.10
C TRP A 20 -6.42 -0.73 0.44
N ALA A 21 -5.64 0.31 0.12
CA ALA A 21 -5.86 1.68 0.56
C ALA A 21 -7.21 2.26 0.12
N LYS A 22 -7.79 1.76 -0.98
CA LYS A 22 -9.14 2.16 -1.41
C LYS A 22 -10.26 1.64 -0.50
N ARG A 23 -10.01 0.57 0.25
CA ARG A 23 -10.95 -0.02 1.22
C ARG A 23 -10.80 0.55 2.63
N GLN A 24 -9.71 1.26 2.90
CA GLN A 24 -9.46 1.86 4.20
C GLN A 24 -10.33 3.11 4.40
N GLU A 25 -10.90 3.24 5.59
CA GLU A 25 -11.69 4.43 5.97
C GLU A 25 -10.81 5.68 6.14
N GLU A 26 -9.55 5.48 6.56
CA GLU A 26 -8.63 6.57 6.79
C GLU A 26 -8.22 7.22 5.46
N ALA A 27 -8.77 8.41 5.19
CA ALA A 27 -8.54 9.16 3.97
C ALA A 27 -7.06 9.46 3.70
N TRP A 28 -6.24 9.58 4.75
CA TRP A 28 -4.81 9.80 4.63
C TRP A 28 -4.10 8.64 3.92
N ILE A 29 -4.46 7.39 4.24
CA ILE A 29 -3.86 6.19 3.64
C ILE A 29 -4.10 6.18 2.13
N LYS A 30 -5.37 6.39 1.73
CA LYS A 30 -5.77 6.49 0.32
C LYS A 30 -5.04 7.63 -0.40
N GLY A 31 -5.01 8.82 0.19
CA GLY A 31 -4.35 10.00 -0.39
C GLY A 31 -2.86 9.78 -0.58
N PHE A 32 -2.18 9.24 0.43
CA PHE A 32 -0.75 8.95 0.36
C PHE A 32 -0.43 7.88 -0.70
N ALA A 33 -1.16 6.75 -0.69
CA ALA A 33 -0.97 5.66 -1.64
C ALA A 33 -1.07 6.12 -3.11
N LEU A 34 -2.12 6.90 -3.41
CA LEU A 34 -2.33 7.45 -4.74
C LEU A 34 -1.28 8.51 -5.11
N SER A 35 -0.83 9.33 -4.16
CA SER A 35 0.20 10.33 -4.42
C SER A 35 1.53 9.71 -4.85
N ILE A 36 1.93 8.60 -4.21
CA ILE A 36 3.14 7.85 -4.57
C ILE A 36 2.98 7.18 -5.93
N ALA A 37 1.82 6.55 -6.19
CA ALA A 37 1.53 5.95 -7.49
C ALA A 37 1.56 6.99 -8.63
N GLY A 38 1.14 8.23 -8.36
CA GLY A 38 1.26 9.33 -9.31
C GLY A 38 2.70 9.79 -9.53
N LYS A 39 3.48 9.97 -8.45
CA LYS A 39 4.88 10.42 -8.54
C LYS A 39 5.80 9.37 -9.17
N GLY A 40 5.59 8.10 -8.86
CA GLY A 40 6.36 6.96 -9.36
C GLY A 40 6.28 6.71 -10.87
N LYS A 41 5.41 7.43 -11.60
CA LYS A 41 5.40 7.43 -13.07
C LYS A 41 6.55 8.22 -13.70
N ARG A 42 7.25 9.03 -12.90
CA ARG A 42 8.37 9.86 -13.36
C ARG A 42 9.65 9.02 -13.30
N GLN A 43 10.40 9.00 -14.40
CA GLN A 43 11.58 8.13 -14.58
C GLN A 43 12.67 8.36 -13.52
N ASP A 44 12.89 9.61 -13.10
CA ASP A 44 13.95 9.95 -12.13
C ASP A 44 13.42 10.21 -10.71
N TRP A 45 12.22 9.72 -10.39
CA TRP A 45 11.64 9.96 -9.08
C TRP A 45 12.07 8.91 -8.05
N LEU A 46 12.64 9.40 -6.94
CA LEU A 46 12.84 8.63 -5.73
C LEU A 46 12.03 9.24 -4.57
N PRO A 47 11.48 8.41 -3.66
CA PRO A 47 10.86 8.92 -2.46
C PRO A 47 11.91 9.53 -1.54
N SER A 48 11.52 10.60 -0.84
CA SER A 48 12.30 11.09 0.30
C SER A 48 12.42 10.01 1.39
N PRO A 49 13.42 10.08 2.29
CA PRO A 49 13.57 9.12 3.38
C PRO A 49 12.32 8.97 4.26
N LYS A 50 11.54 10.05 4.41
CA LYS A 50 10.25 10.01 5.12
C LYS A 50 9.20 9.23 4.33
N GLN A 51 9.09 9.49 3.03
CA GLN A 51 8.16 8.76 2.16
C GLN A 51 8.52 7.28 2.11
N GLU A 52 9.79 6.92 2.00
CA GLU A 52 10.25 5.54 2.04
C GLU A 52 9.76 4.81 3.30
N ARG A 53 9.97 5.41 4.48
CA ARG A 53 9.51 4.80 5.75
C ARG A 53 7.99 4.60 5.76
N LEU A 54 7.24 5.57 5.26
CA LEU A 54 5.78 5.47 5.18
C LEU A 54 5.33 4.42 4.16
N MET A 55 6.01 4.34 3.01
CA MET A 55 5.74 3.31 2.00
C MET A 55 5.92 1.91 2.57
N ARG A 56 7.03 1.66 3.28
CA ARG A 56 7.30 0.38 3.94
C ARG A 56 6.24 0.04 4.99
N ARG A 57 5.85 1.02 5.83
CA ARG A 57 4.77 0.85 6.80
C ARG A 57 3.42 0.48 6.18
N LEU A 58 3.06 1.09 5.04
CA LEU A 58 1.81 0.73 4.36
C LEU A 58 1.85 -0.65 3.73
N ILE A 59 3.01 -1.09 3.24
CA ILE A 59 3.20 -2.47 2.77
C ILE A 59 3.01 -3.45 3.91
N ASP A 60 3.63 -3.19 5.07
CA ASP A 60 3.52 -4.06 6.24
C ASP A 60 2.08 -4.10 6.76
N ALA A 61 1.40 -2.96 6.82
CA ALA A 61 -0.01 -2.88 7.21
C ALA A 61 -0.91 -3.64 6.23
N GLN A 62 -0.70 -3.48 4.93
CA GLN A 62 -1.46 -4.19 3.89
C GLN A 62 -1.25 -5.71 3.98
N ARG A 63 -0.02 -6.16 4.24
CA ARG A 63 0.28 -7.59 4.42
C ARG A 63 -0.33 -8.16 5.69
N ALA A 64 -0.33 -7.38 6.78
CA ALA A 64 -0.99 -7.78 8.02
C ALA A 64 -2.51 -7.93 7.83
N ASP A 65 -3.14 -7.01 7.08
CA ASP A 65 -4.56 -7.10 6.70
C ASP A 65 -4.83 -8.36 5.87
N ASP A 66 -4.05 -8.59 4.80
CA ASP A 66 -4.17 -9.81 3.98
C ASP A 66 -3.98 -11.09 4.83
N GLN A 67 -3.02 -11.10 5.76
CA GLN A 67 -2.78 -12.25 6.63
C GLN A 67 -3.94 -12.49 7.60
N ALA A 68 -4.52 -11.44 8.18
CA ALA A 68 -5.69 -11.56 9.05
C ALA A 68 -6.89 -12.13 8.29
N LEU A 69 -7.12 -11.70 7.04
CA LEU A 69 -8.14 -12.28 6.16
C LEU A 69 -7.90 -13.78 5.93
N LEU A 70 -6.65 -14.18 5.65
CA LEU A 70 -6.28 -15.59 5.45
C LEU A 70 -6.44 -16.44 6.71
N ASN A 71 -6.23 -15.85 7.88
CA ASN A 71 -6.42 -16.51 9.18
C ASN A 71 -7.90 -16.64 9.57
N GLY A 72 -8.83 -16.06 8.80
CA GLY A 72 -10.25 -16.01 9.16
C GLY A 72 -10.59 -15.00 10.26
N GLU A 73 -9.68 -14.06 10.54
CA GLU A 73 -9.85 -12.98 11.52
C GLU A 73 -10.42 -11.71 10.87
N GLY A 74 -10.63 -11.74 9.56
CA GLY A 74 -11.33 -10.72 8.79
C GLY A 74 -12.83 -10.72 9.03
N LEU A 75 -13.44 -9.53 9.10
CA LEU A 75 -14.90 -9.33 9.22
C LEU A 75 -15.67 -10.27 8.27
N ILE A 76 -16.23 -11.35 8.80
CA ILE A 76 -17.29 -12.12 8.14
C ILE A 76 -18.58 -11.35 8.41
N GLU A 77 -18.85 -10.30 7.64
CA GLU A 77 -20.21 -9.80 7.45
C GLU A 77 -20.74 -10.33 6.12
N LEU A 78 -20.99 -11.64 6.08
CA LEU A 78 -21.78 -12.26 5.02
C LEU A 78 -22.57 -13.43 5.63
N VAL A 79 -23.66 -13.10 6.34
CA VAL A 79 -25.02 -13.63 6.12
C VAL A 79 -25.99 -12.65 6.81
N GLU A 80 -26.64 -11.77 6.05
CA GLU A 80 -27.98 -11.29 6.45
C GLU A 80 -29.00 -12.15 5.68
N ASP A 81 -29.97 -12.69 6.42
CA ASP A 81 -31.05 -13.59 5.98
C ASP A 81 -32.01 -12.98 4.94
#